data_AF-A0A0S2FI18-F1
#
_entry.id   AF-A0A0S2FI18-F1
#
_cell.length_a   1.000
_cell.length_b   1.000
_cell.length_c   1.000
_cell.angle_alpha   90.00
_cell.angle_beta   90.00
_cell.angle_gamma   90.00
#
_symmetry.space_group_name_H-M   'P 1'
#
loop_
_entity.id
_entity.type
_entity.pdbx_description
1 polymer ?
#
loop_
_entity_poly.entity_id
_entity_poly.type
_entity_poly.pdbx_seq_one_letter_code
_entity_poly.pdbx_strand_id
1 'polypeptide(L)'
;MATREELLRHLWQEVIDPNLDEAVPQRIAAHCEQRPDAPFADSGAAIGRLLALGADPRDLCLLMRDAAYEAVFGTLYALGDPGVDGDDVFNLHEDLLGADPSGREGRPASV
;
A
#
# COMPACT_ATOMS: atom_id res chain seq x y z
N MET A 1 -15.67 -18.03 6.09
CA MET A 1 -15.97 -16.61 6.35
C MET A 1 -15.24 -16.22 7.60
N ALA A 2 -14.39 -15.19 7.54
CA ALA A 2 -13.88 -14.56 8.75
C ALA A 2 -15.03 -13.77 9.41
N THR A 3 -15.10 -13.78 10.73
CA THR A 3 -15.98 -12.88 11.50
C THR A 3 -15.54 -11.43 11.34
N ARG A 4 -16.41 -10.48 11.73
CA ARG A 4 -16.08 -9.04 11.72
C ARG A 4 -14.81 -8.76 12.52
N GLU A 5 -14.68 -9.36 13.70
CA GLU A 5 -13.54 -9.19 14.59
C GLU A 5 -12.26 -9.82 14.02
N GLU A 6 -12.37 -10.97 13.34
CA GLU A 6 -11.24 -11.61 12.66
C GLU A 6 -10.76 -10.78 11.47
N LEU A 7 -11.66 -10.23 10.67
CA LEU A 7 -11.31 -9.33 9.57
C LEU A 7 -10.60 -8.08 10.10
N LEU A 8 -11.14 -7.41 11.10
CA LEU A 8 -10.51 -6.22 11.70
C LEU A 8 -9.12 -6.54 12.25
N ARG A 9 -8.97 -7.68 12.93
CA ARG A 9 -7.67 -8.14 13.45
C ARG A 9 -6.68 -8.38 12.31
N HIS A 10 -7.12 -9.05 11.25
CA HIS A 10 -6.29 -9.32 10.07
C HIS A 10 -5.82 -8.02 9.41
N LEU A 11 -6.71 -7.04 9.19
CA LEU A 11 -6.35 -5.75 8.58
C LEU A 11 -5.30 -5.00 9.43
N TRP A 12 -5.42 -5.02 10.75
CA TRP A 12 -4.40 -4.43 11.63
C TRP A 12 -3.08 -5.19 11.55
N GLN A 13 -3.09 -6.51 11.73
CA GLN A 13 -1.88 -7.31 11.88
C GLN A 13 -1.12 -7.55 10.58
N GLU A 14 -1.84 -7.68 9.46
CA GLU A 14 -1.27 -8.15 8.19
C GLU A 14 -1.21 -7.05 7.11
N VAL A 15 -1.90 -5.92 7.30
CA VAL A 15 -1.92 -4.83 6.31
C VAL A 15 -1.35 -3.53 6.89
N ILE A 16 -1.77 -3.13 8.08
CA ILE A 16 -1.40 -1.82 8.67
C ILE A 16 -0.09 -1.89 9.46
N ASP A 17 -0.04 -2.69 10.53
CA ASP A 17 1.09 -2.76 11.45
C ASP A 17 2.38 -3.39 10.87
N PRO A 18 2.38 -4.19 9.79
CA PRO A 18 3.63 -4.60 9.16
C PRO A 18 4.52 -3.42 8.74
N ASN A 19 3.92 -2.24 8.48
CA ASN A 19 4.65 -1.02 8.14
C ASN A 19 5.39 -0.38 9.33
N LEU A 20 5.28 -0.92 10.55
CA LEU A 20 6.04 -0.46 11.73
C LEU A 20 7.43 -1.07 11.85
N ASP A 21 7.74 -2.12 11.07
CA ASP A 21 9.07 -2.72 11.06
C ASP A 21 10.06 -1.77 10.35
N GLU A 22 11.04 -1.28 11.11
CA GLU A 22 12.06 -0.34 10.63
C GLU A 22 12.93 -0.90 9.50
N ALA A 23 12.91 -2.21 9.24
CA ALA A 23 13.56 -2.80 8.07
C ALA A 23 12.73 -2.66 6.77
N VAL A 24 11.45 -2.32 6.85
CA VAL A 24 10.54 -2.24 5.69
C VAL A 24 11.01 -1.20 4.67
N PRO A 25 11.38 0.05 5.03
CA PRO A 25 11.80 1.04 4.05
C PRO A 25 12.99 0.55 3.21
N GLN A 26 14.03 -0.01 3.85
CA GLN A 26 15.19 -0.55 3.15
C GLN A 26 14.84 -1.77 2.31
N ARG A 27 13.93 -2.64 2.78
CA ARG A 27 13.45 -3.80 1.99
C ARG A 27 12.70 -3.35 0.73
N ILE A 28 11.87 -2.31 0.81
CA ILE A 28 11.18 -1.74 -0.36
C ILE A 28 12.20 -1.16 -1.32
N ALA A 29 13.14 -0.34 -0.85
CA ALA A 29 14.20 0.21 -1.69
C ALA A 29 14.96 -0.88 -2.45
N ALA A 30 15.43 -1.91 -1.73
CA ALA A 30 16.16 -3.04 -2.33
C ALA A 30 15.31 -3.88 -3.29
N HIS A 31 14.00 -4.03 -3.04
CA HIS A 31 13.09 -4.74 -3.93
C HIS A 31 12.85 -3.98 -5.24
N CYS A 32 12.57 -2.68 -5.15
CA CYS A 32 12.33 -1.83 -6.31
C CYS A 32 13.57 -1.65 -7.19
N GLU A 33 14.77 -1.62 -6.61
CA GLU A 33 16.03 -1.60 -7.35
C GLU A 33 16.20 -2.81 -8.29
N GLN A 34 15.67 -3.98 -7.89
CA GLN A 34 15.74 -5.20 -8.71
C GLN A 34 14.72 -5.19 -9.85
N ARG A 35 13.69 -4.34 -9.76
CA ARG A 35 12.57 -4.28 -10.71
C ARG A 35 12.15 -2.83 -10.93
N PRO A 36 12.99 -2.01 -11.57
CA PRO A 36 12.76 -0.58 -11.70
C PRO A 36 11.49 -0.23 -12.50
N ASP A 37 10.99 -1.14 -13.34
CA ASP A 37 9.79 -0.94 -14.15
C ASP A 37 8.51 -1.54 -13.51
N ALA A 38 8.61 -2.15 -12.33
CA ALA A 38 7.45 -2.72 -11.65
C ALA A 38 6.49 -1.62 -11.15
N PRO A 39 5.19 -1.92 -10.99
CA PRO A 39 4.26 -0.99 -10.36
C PRO A 39 4.80 -0.44 -9.04
N PHE A 40 4.73 0.89 -8.90
CA PHE A 40 5.16 1.68 -7.74
C PHE A 40 6.65 1.59 -7.39
N ALA A 41 7.51 1.16 -8.33
CA ALA A 41 8.95 1.02 -8.09
C ALA A 41 9.68 2.35 -7.82
N ASP A 42 9.11 3.50 -8.18
CA ASP A 42 9.60 4.83 -7.79
C ASP A 42 9.59 5.07 -6.28
N SER A 43 8.72 4.36 -5.54
CA SER A 43 8.70 4.39 -4.08
C SER A 43 10.06 3.99 -3.49
N GLY A 44 10.72 2.97 -4.05
CA GLY A 44 12.03 2.54 -3.57
C GLY A 44 13.11 3.59 -3.80
N ALA A 45 13.12 4.25 -4.97
CA ALA A 45 14.04 5.34 -5.26
C ALA A 45 13.79 6.55 -4.34
N ALA A 46 12.53 6.88 -4.05
CA ALA A 46 12.18 7.96 -3.12
C ALA A 46 12.64 7.65 -1.69
N ILE A 47 12.38 6.44 -1.20
CA ILE A 47 12.83 5.98 0.12
C ILE A 47 14.36 6.02 0.21
N GLY A 48 15.07 5.52 -0.80
CA GLY A 48 16.53 5.54 -0.86
C GLY A 48 17.10 6.96 -0.75
N ARG A 49 16.52 7.93 -1.45
CA ARG A 49 16.91 9.34 -1.33
C ARG A 49 16.67 9.92 0.07
N LEU A 50 15.52 9.64 0.68
CA LEU A 50 15.20 10.13 2.02
C LEU A 50 16.16 9.56 3.08
N LEU A 51 16.45 8.26 3.02
CA LEU A 51 17.42 7.61 3.89
C LEU A 51 18.83 8.17 3.69
N ALA A 52 19.25 8.42 2.44
CA ALA A 52 20.55 9.03 2.15
C ALA A 52 20.68 10.47 2.68
N LEU A 53 19.57 11.19 2.83
CA LEU A 53 19.51 12.51 3.46
C LEU A 53 19.48 12.46 5.00
N GLY A 54 19.46 11.27 5.60
CA GLY A 54 19.46 11.08 7.04
C GLY A 54 18.07 11.11 7.68
N ALA A 55 17.00 10.89 6.92
CA ALA A 55 15.68 10.66 7.50
C ALA A 55 15.70 9.43 8.42
N ASP A 56 15.02 9.54 9.56
CA ASP A 56 14.87 8.42 10.48
C ASP A 56 13.96 7.35 9.83
N PRO A 57 14.40 6.08 9.70
CA PRO A 57 13.54 5.00 9.22
C PRO A 57 12.21 4.89 9.97
N ARG A 58 12.21 5.26 11.26
CA ARG A 58 11.00 5.25 12.09
C ARG A 58 9.96 6.25 11.57
N ASP A 59 10.37 7.44 11.14
CA ASP A 59 9.45 8.45 10.60
C ASP A 59 8.80 7.96 9.31
N LEU A 60 9.57 7.28 8.45
CA LEU A 60 9.03 6.64 7.24
C LEU A 60 8.01 5.55 7.58
N CYS A 61 8.30 4.71 8.57
CA CYS A 61 7.38 3.68 9.04
C CYS A 61 6.06 4.27 9.57
N LEU A 62 6.12 5.38 10.31
CA LEU A 62 4.93 6.06 10.80
C LEU A 62 4.06 6.58 9.64
N LEU A 63 4.67 7.22 8.64
CA LEU A 63 3.95 7.71 7.46
C LEU A 63 3.35 6.57 6.63
N MET A 64 4.08 5.47 6.46
CA MET A 64 3.60 4.31 5.72
C MET A 64 2.47 3.59 6.43
N ARG A 65 2.54 3.46 7.76
CA ARG A 65 1.45 2.90 8.57
C ARG A 65 0.19 3.75 8.50
N ASP A 66 0.35 5.07 8.56
CA ASP A 66 -0.76 6.03 8.42
C ASP A 66 -1.43 5.90 7.05
N ALA A 67 -0.63 5.90 5.97
CA ALA A 67 -1.14 5.68 4.61
C ALA A 67 -1.85 4.32 4.45
N ALA A 68 -1.32 3.26 5.05
CA ALA A 68 -1.96 1.95 5.05
C ALA A 68 -3.29 1.95 5.81
N TYR A 69 -3.34 2.60 6.98
CA TYR A 69 -4.58 2.77 7.74
C TYR A 69 -5.64 3.54 6.94
N GLU A 70 -5.27 4.68 6.34
CA GLU A 70 -6.18 5.49 5.53
C GLU A 70 -6.67 4.74 4.28
N ALA A 71 -5.81 3.97 3.62
CA ALA A 71 -6.21 3.14 2.49
C ALA A 71 -7.21 2.05 2.89
N VAL A 72 -6.97 1.35 4.01
CA VAL A 72 -7.90 0.35 4.56
C VAL A 72 -9.22 1.01 4.95
N PHE A 73 -9.17 2.13 5.69
CA PHE A 73 -10.35 2.85 6.13
C PHE A 73 -11.18 3.34 4.94
N GLY A 74 -10.56 4.04 3.98
CA GLY A 74 -11.21 4.56 2.79
C GLY A 74 -11.86 3.46 1.95
N THR A 75 -11.20 2.31 1.83
CA THR A 75 -11.77 1.14 1.14
C THR A 75 -13.01 0.60 1.88
N LEU A 76 -12.90 0.34 3.18
CA LEU A 76 -14.04 -0.14 3.98
C LEU A 76 -15.21 0.84 3.99
N TYR A 77 -14.92 2.14 4.02
CA TYR A 77 -15.91 3.19 3.95
C TYR A 77 -16.62 3.19 2.59
N ALA A 78 -15.88 3.12 1.49
CA ALA A 78 -16.45 3.08 0.14
C ALA A 78 -17.32 1.85 -0.10
N LEU A 79 -16.96 0.68 0.46
CA LEU A 79 -17.78 -0.53 0.42
C LEU A 79 -19.07 -0.42 1.25
N GLY A 80 -19.13 0.52 2.20
CA GLY A 80 -20.34 0.81 2.97
C GLY A 80 -21.25 1.86 2.32
N ASP A 81 -20.78 2.55 1.28
CA ASP A 81 -21.56 3.53 0.53
C ASP A 81 -22.45 2.82 -0.52
N PRO A 82 -23.69 3.27 -0.76
CA PRO A 82 -24.57 2.63 -1.74
C PRO A 82 -23.95 2.68 -3.15
N GLY A 83 -23.79 1.53 -3.80
CA GLY A 83 -23.33 1.46 -5.20
C GLY A 83 -22.56 0.19 -5.57
N VAL A 84 -21.82 -0.39 -4.62
CA VAL A 84 -21.18 -1.71 -4.78
C VAL A 84 -21.89 -2.68 -3.83
N ASP A 85 -22.75 -3.55 -4.37
CA ASP A 85 -23.63 -4.39 -3.57
C ASP A 85 -23.33 -5.89 -3.75
N GLY A 86 -23.53 -6.66 -2.67
CA GLY A 86 -23.46 -8.12 -2.72
C GLY A 86 -22.13 -8.65 -3.25
N ASP A 87 -22.20 -9.41 -4.34
CA ASP A 87 -21.06 -10.11 -4.91
C ASP A 87 -20.14 -9.20 -5.74
N ASP A 88 -20.53 -7.95 -6.01
CA ASP A 88 -19.75 -6.99 -6.81
C ASP A 88 -18.44 -6.55 -6.12
N VAL A 89 -18.31 -6.81 -4.82
CA VAL A 89 -17.07 -6.57 -4.06
C VAL A 89 -16.01 -7.64 -4.36
N PHE A 90 -16.43 -8.82 -4.81
CA PHE A 90 -15.51 -9.91 -5.07
C PHE A 90 -14.63 -9.60 -6.28
N ASN A 91 -13.35 -9.97 -6.19
CA ASN A 91 -12.33 -9.77 -7.22
C ASN A 91 -11.94 -8.32 -7.55
N LEU A 92 -12.48 -7.30 -6.85
CA LEU A 92 -12.07 -5.89 -7.05
C LEU A 92 -10.55 -5.68 -6.92
N HIS A 93 -9.87 -6.48 -6.10
CA HIS A 93 -8.41 -6.43 -5.94
C HIS A 93 -7.65 -6.84 -7.21
N GLU A 94 -8.26 -7.63 -8.11
CA GLU A 94 -7.69 -8.00 -9.41
C GLU A 94 -7.82 -6.85 -10.41
N ASP A 95 -8.94 -6.13 -10.38
CA ASP A 95 -9.22 -5.03 -11.31
C ASP A 95 -8.53 -3.71 -10.93
N LEU A 96 -8.24 -3.50 -9.64
CA LEU A 96 -7.76 -2.24 -9.08
C LEU A 96 -6.55 -1.67 -9.82
N LEU A 97 -5.56 -2.51 -10.13
CA LEU A 97 -4.34 -2.05 -10.80
C LEU A 97 -4.60 -1.63 -12.26
N GLY A 98 -5.47 -2.36 -12.96
CA GLY A 98 -5.87 -2.05 -14.34
C GLY A 98 -6.79 -0.83 -14.43
N ALA A 99 -7.50 -0.51 -13.35
CA ALA A 99 -8.32 0.68 -13.22
C ALA A 99 -7.52 1.97 -12.96
N ASP A 100 -6.18 1.91 -12.91
CA ASP A 100 -5.32 3.08 -12.78
C ASP A 100 -5.67 4.12 -13.88
N PRO A 101 -6.18 5.30 -13.50
CA PRO A 101 -6.66 6.30 -14.46
C PRO A 101 -5.53 6.92 -15.29
N SER A 102 -4.27 6.78 -14.86
CA SER A 102 -3.12 7.19 -15.65
C SER A 102 -2.84 6.24 -16.83
N GLY A 103 -3.44 5.04 -16.82
CA GLY A 103 -3.21 3.98 -17.80
C GLY A 103 -1.83 3.33 -17.68
N ARG A 104 -1.10 3.57 -16.59
CA ARG A 104 0.28 3.09 -16.40
C ARG A 104 0.36 1.83 -15.57
N GLU A 105 -0.74 1.42 -14.95
CA GLU A 105 -0.83 0.29 -14.02
C GLU A 105 0.19 0.48 -12.88
N GLY A 106 0.25 1.69 -12.33
CA GLY A 106 1.15 2.07 -11.25
C GLY A 106 2.63 2.14 -11.62
N ARG A 107 3.04 1.87 -12.87
CA ARG A 107 4.47 1.95 -13.26
C ARG A 107 5.06 3.34 -12.97
N PRO A 108 6.38 3.49 -12.76
CA PRO A 108 7.03 4.77 -12.42
C PRO A 108 6.96 5.83 -13.51
N ALA A 109 6.45 7.03 -13.18
CA ALA A 109 6.38 8.15 -14.12
C ALA A 109 7.65 9.02 -14.15
N SER A 110 8.52 8.82 -13.16
CA SER A 110 9.76 9.56 -13.00
C SER A 110 10.91 8.75 -13.58
N VAL A 111 11.49 9.25 -14.68
CA VAL A 111 12.86 8.94 -15.12
C VAL A 111 13.78 10.10 -14.77
#